data_AF-A0A2L2Z5R5-F1
#
_entry.id   AF-A0A2L2Z5R5-F1
#
_cell.length_a   1.000
_cell.length_b   1.000
_cell.length_c   1.000
_cell.angle_alpha   90.00
_cell.angle_beta   90.00
_cell.angle_gamma   90.00
#
_symmetry.space_group_name_H-M   'P 1'
#
loop_
_entity.id
_entity.type
_entity.pdbx_description
1 polymer ?
#
loop_
_entity_poly.entity_id
_entity_poly.type
_entity_poly.pdbx_seq_one_letter_code
_entity_poly.pdbx_strand_id
1 'polypeptide(L)' 'QNVINKAHSNGRQIAAFYAESMVSCGGQVVLPKGYLSKVYNYVRQAGGICVADEVQTGIGRVGEHMWALELQGEDD' A
#
# COMPACT_ATOMS: atom_id res chain seq x y z
N GLN A 1 -1.43 0.28 13.79
CA GLN A 1 -0.31 -0.47 14.42
C GLN A 1 -0.77 -1.69 15.24
N ASN A 2 -2.00 -1.75 15.77
CA ASN A 2 -2.47 -2.89 16.59
C ASN A 2 -2.22 -4.29 15.99
N VAL A 3 -2.41 -4.45 14.68
CA VAL A 3 -2.16 -5.73 13.98
C VAL A 3 -0.69 -6.15 14.06
N ILE A 4 0.23 -5.20 13.84
CA ILE A 4 1.68 -5.42 13.94
C ILE A 4 2.04 -5.81 15.37
N ASN A 5 1.57 -5.03 16.36
CA ASN A 5 1.86 -5.29 17.77
C ASN A 5 1.37 -6.67 18.21
N LYS A 6 0.18 -7.08 17.75
CA LYS A 6 -0.38 -8.41 18.03
C LYS A 6 0.41 -9.54 17.35
N ALA A 7 0.96 -9.33 16.16
CA ALA A 7 1.84 -10.31 15.52
C ALA A 7 3.12 -10.50 16.35
N HIS A 8 3.78 -9.41 16.72
CA HIS A 8 5.00 -9.43 17.50
C HIS A 8 4.80 -10.04 18.90
N SER A 9 3.68 -9.72 19.58
CA SER A 9 3.37 -10.30 20.90
C SER A 9 3.17 -11.82 20.85
N ASN A 10 2.82 -12.36 19.69
CA ASN A 10 2.69 -13.80 19.45
C ASN A 10 3.97 -14.43 18.90
N GLY A 11 5.11 -13.72 18.94
CA GLY A 11 6.41 -14.19 18.44
C GLY A 11 6.49 -14.28 16.90
N ARG A 12 5.60 -13.60 16.17
CA ARG A 12 5.55 -13.59 14.70
C ARG A 12 6.09 -12.27 14.17
N GLN A 13 6.81 -12.31 13.04
CA GLN A 13 7.27 -11.12 12.33
C GLN A 13 6.38 -10.78 11.15
N ILE A 14 6.39 -9.50 10.75
CA ILE A 14 5.72 -9.04 9.53
C ILE A 14 6.65 -9.29 8.34
N ALA A 15 6.23 -10.15 7.40
CA ALA A 15 7.00 -10.43 6.19
C ALA A 15 6.73 -9.41 5.09
N ALA A 16 5.45 -9.24 4.73
CA ALA A 16 5.04 -8.36 3.64
C ALA A 16 3.63 -7.80 3.86
N PHE A 17 3.37 -6.64 3.27
CA PHE A 17 2.05 -6.05 3.11
C PHE A 17 1.74 -5.89 1.63
N TYR A 18 0.60 -6.42 1.20
CA TYR A 18 0.09 -6.30 -0.17
C TYR A 18 -1.10 -5.34 -0.17
N ALA A 19 -1.14 -4.43 -1.12
CA ALA A 19 -2.29 -3.57 -1.37
C ALA A 19 -2.39 -3.18 -2.84
N GLU A 20 -3.61 -3.16 -3.36
CA GLU A 20 -3.92 -2.45 -4.60
C GLU A 20 -3.69 -0.94 -4.39
N SER A 21 -3.02 -0.29 -5.36
CA SER A 21 -2.76 1.16 -5.31
C SER A 21 -4.04 1.99 -5.44
N MET A 22 -5.04 1.43 -6.12
CA MET A 22 -6.43 1.88 -6.18
C MET A 22 -7.30 0.63 -6.12
N VAL A 23 -8.31 0.59 -5.27
CA VAL A 23 -9.10 -0.63 -5.04
C VAL A 23 -9.99 -0.88 -6.26
N SER A 24 -9.58 -1.79 -7.15
CA SER A 24 -10.24 -1.99 -8.45
C SER A 24 -11.55 -2.78 -8.28
N CYS A 25 -11.46 -4.04 -7.85
CA CYS A 25 -12.63 -4.92 -7.74
C CYS A 25 -13.61 -4.49 -6.62
N GLY A 26 -13.15 -3.68 -5.68
CA GLY A 26 -13.97 -3.09 -4.63
C GLY A 26 -14.73 -1.82 -5.03
N GLY A 27 -14.70 -1.43 -6.31
CA GLY A 27 -15.50 -0.31 -6.83
C GLY A 27 -14.69 0.86 -7.40
N GLN A 28 -13.44 0.64 -7.83
CA GLN A 28 -12.54 1.70 -8.35
C GLN A 28 -12.33 2.83 -7.34
N VAL A 29 -11.97 2.48 -6.11
CA VAL A 29 -11.83 3.46 -5.01
C VAL A 29 -10.39 3.96 -4.93
N VAL A 30 -10.22 5.26 -5.17
CA VAL A 30 -8.96 5.96 -4.94
C VAL A 30 -8.74 6.12 -3.43
N LEU A 31 -7.56 5.71 -2.95
CA LEU A 31 -7.23 5.81 -1.54
C LEU A 31 -6.97 7.27 -1.16
N PRO A 32 -7.33 7.70 0.06
CA PRO A 32 -6.98 9.03 0.55
C PRO A 32 -5.48 9.31 0.39
N LYS A 33 -5.12 10.55 0.03
CA LYS A 33 -3.73 10.94 -0.18
C LYS A 33 -2.84 10.60 1.02
N GLY A 34 -1.66 10.03 0.75
CA GLY A 34 -0.69 9.62 1.78
C GLY A 34 -1.08 8.39 2.60
N TYR A 35 -2.22 7.75 2.33
CA TYR A 35 -2.65 6.55 3.06
C TYR A 35 -1.62 5.42 2.92
N LEU A 36 -1.25 5.06 1.69
CA LEU A 36 -0.26 3.99 1.46
C LEU A 36 1.12 4.38 1.97
N SER A 37 1.53 5.65 1.83
CA SER A 37 2.80 6.13 2.41
C SER A 37 2.87 5.87 3.92
N LYS A 38 1.81 6.24 4.66
CA LYS A 38 1.73 6.03 6.11
C LYS A 38 1.72 4.56 6.49
N VAL A 39 0.97 3.71 5.77
CA VAL A 39 0.95 2.27 6.01
C VAL A 39 2.32 1.64 5.73
N TYR A 40 2.95 2.01 4.62
CA TYR A 40 4.26 1.49 4.25
C TYR A 40 5.34 1.89 5.25
N ASN A 41 5.26 3.09 5.84
CA ASN A 41 6.15 3.48 6.93
C ASN A 41 6.00 2.53 8.13
N TYR A 42 4.76 2.21 8.55
CA TYR A 42 4.53 1.26 9.64
C TYR A 42 5.03 -0.16 9.33
N VAL A 43 4.84 -0.64 8.10
CA VAL A 43 5.29 -1.98 7.69
C VAL A 43 6.82 -2.06 7.66
N ARG A 44 7.49 -1.04 7.11
CA ARG A 44 8.96 -0.96 7.08
C ARG A 44 9.56 -0.87 8.49
N GLN A 45 8.96 -0.08 9.39
CA GLN A 45 9.37 -0.03 10.80
C GLN A 45 9.22 -1.39 11.51
N ALA A 46 8.28 -2.22 11.06
CA ALA A 46 8.10 -3.58 11.56
C ALA A 46 9.02 -4.62 10.90
N GLY A 47 9.90 -4.22 9.98
CA GLY A 47 10.82 -5.11 9.26
C GLY A 47 10.23 -5.82 8.04
N GLY A 48 9.00 -5.49 7.64
CA GLY A 48 8.34 -6.07 6.47
C GLY A 48 8.57 -5.28 5.19
N ILE A 49 8.31 -5.93 4.05
CA ILE A 49 8.31 -5.29 2.73
C ILE A 49 6.90 -4.85 2.31
N CYS A 50 6.81 -3.90 1.38
CA CYS A 50 5.55 -3.43 0.83
C CYS A 50 5.47 -3.81 -0.65
N VAL A 51 4.35 -4.39 -1.06
CA VAL A 51 4.07 -4.78 -2.44
C VAL A 51 2.82 -4.04 -2.91
N ALA A 52 2.99 -3.17 -3.90
CA ALA A 52 1.88 -2.55 -4.60
C ALA A 52 1.38 -3.53 -5.68
N ASP A 53 0.13 -3.95 -5.56
CA ASP A 53 -0.54 -4.79 -6.55
C ASP A 53 -1.15 -3.89 -7.63
N GLU A 54 -0.56 -3.95 -8.82
CA GLU A 54 -0.90 -3.11 -9.97
C GLU A 54 -1.37 -3.95 -11.15
N VAL A 55 -1.79 -5.21 -10.94
CA VAL A 55 -2.21 -6.10 -12.04
C VAL A 55 -3.35 -5.49 -12.86
N GLN A 56 -4.23 -4.71 -12.22
CA GLN A 56 -5.37 -4.04 -12.88
C GLN A 56 -5.11 -2.55 -13.16
N THR A 57 -4.34 -1.88 -12.30
CA THR A 57 -4.21 -0.41 -12.26
C THR A 57 -2.92 0.10 -12.89
N GLY A 58 -1.98 -0.80 -13.19
CA GLY A 58 -0.72 -0.45 -13.84
C GLY A 58 -0.89 -0.14 -15.33
N ILE A 59 0.24 0.18 -15.96
CA ILE A 59 0.35 0.43 -17.40
C ILE A 59 -0.58 1.56 -17.86
N GLY A 60 -0.60 2.67 -17.13
CA GLY A 60 -1.30 3.88 -17.56
C GLY A 60 -2.82 3.85 -17.38
N ARG A 61 -3.39 2.86 -16.69
CA ARG A 61 -4.85 2.76 -16.48
C ARG A 61 -5.45 4.01 -15.85
N VAL A 62 -4.69 4.66 -14.97
CA VAL A 62 -5.11 5.89 -14.26
C VAL A 62 -4.92 7.17 -15.08
N GLY A 63 -4.34 7.09 -16.28
CA GLY A 63 -4.23 8.18 -17.24
C GLY A 63 -3.06 9.15 -17.01
N GLU A 64 -2.80 9.53 -15.75
CA GLU A 64 -1.79 10.53 -15.41
C GLU A 64 -0.40 9.92 -15.15
N HIS A 65 -0.37 8.67 -14.72
CA HIS A 65 0.83 7.96 -14.27
C HIS A 65 0.93 6.55 -14.86
N MET A 66 2.14 6.00 -14.92
CA MET A 66 2.36 4.64 -15.38
C MET A 66 1.84 3.61 -14.36
N TRP A 67 1.98 3.93 -13.07
CA TRP A 67 1.55 3.13 -11.94
C TRP A 67 0.61 3.94 -11.05
N ALA A 68 -0.49 3.34 -10.61
CA ALA A 68 -1.45 4.03 -9.74
C ALA A 68 -0.86 4.39 -8.37
N LEU A 69 0.22 3.74 -7.93
CA LEU A 69 0.94 4.06 -6.70
C LEU A 69 1.46 5.50 -6.70
N GLU A 70 1.80 6.05 -7.87
CA GLU A 70 2.32 7.42 -8.00
C GLU A 70 1.29 8.46 -7.52
N LEU A 71 -0.01 8.16 -7.59
CA LEU A 71 -1.08 8.99 -7.04
C LEU A 71 -1.02 9.15 -5.50
N GLN A 72 -0.23 8.33 -4.80
CA GLN A 72 -0.04 8.38 -3.35
C GLN A 72 1.18 9.20 -2.92
N GLY A 73 1.94 9.76 -3.87
CA GLY A 73 3.05 10.67 -3.60
C GLY A 73 2.62 11.94 -2.87
N GLU A 74 3.56 12.59 -2.18
CA GLU A 74 3.39 14.00 -1.79
C GLU A 74 3.53 14.84 -3.07
N ASP A 75 2.74 15.92 -3.21
CA ASP A 75 2.93 16.80 -4.37
C ASP A 75 4.29 17.49 -4.14
N ASP A 76 5.22 17.37 -5.10
CA ASP A 76 6.41 18.24 -5.17
C ASP A 76 6.00 19.68 -5.55
#